data_AF-A0A3D5UT44-F1
#
_entry.id   AF-A0A3D5UT44-F1
#
_cell.length_a   1.000
_cell.length_b   1.000
_cell.length_c   1.000
_cell.angle_alpha   90.00
_cell.angle_beta   90.00
_cell.angle_gamma   90.00
#
_symmetry.space_group_name_H-M   'P 1'
#
loop_
_entity.id
_entity.type
_entity.pdbx_description
1 polymer ?
#
loop_
_entity_poly.entity_id
_entity_poly.type
_entity_poly.pdbx_seq_one_letter_code
_entity_poly.pdbx_strand_id
1 'polypeptide(L)'
;MAELSNSGAEEADETATFRTNIENRVLRLIAAGNWSIVYLNKVDGELRGLSAKPGDAARAVIDLSAVSRFDTAAAAIISRTAAELEEQGLDVAYEGVSEAQHLLLDKVEACGKPEPVHLPPPLYLQIIGKIGETTRALAAEGYGMLDFIGSVIVIAVRTLMRPRRFRMIPFVHHMEKSGFDALPLVCLLTFLIGAVVAQQGAVQLKTFGAEVFTVNLIAIIFLREVGLLLTAIIVAGRSGSAFTAEIGSMKMREEIDAMRTLGLDPLEMLVLPRVAALTVTLPLLTFIADIMGLLGGGFVVFFMLDMSPGVYISRVQEAVGFWTFGVGLIKAPFMAAVIALVGCRAGLAVTGSAESVGAMTTSSVVRSIFLVIILDALFAMFFTAVDI
;
A
#
# COMPACT_ATOMS: atom_id res chain seq x y z
N MET A 1 -13.12 -83.24 13.66
CA MET A 1 -12.24 -82.25 13.02
C MET A 1 -13.02 -81.70 11.82
N ALA A 2 -13.92 -80.72 11.96
CA ALA A 2 -13.74 -79.35 12.49
C ALA A 2 -12.56 -78.69 11.75
N GLU A 3 -12.66 -77.57 11.05
CA GLU A 3 -13.54 -76.40 11.11
C GLU A 3 -13.65 -75.80 9.71
N LEU A 4 -14.84 -75.33 9.30
CA LEU A 4 -15.05 -74.36 8.21
C LEU A 4 -16.54 -73.96 8.25
N SER A 5 -16.89 -73.06 9.18
CA SER A 5 -18.13 -72.28 9.15
C SER A 5 -18.19 -71.39 10.40
N ASN A 6 -17.42 -70.30 10.46
CA ASN A 6 -17.78 -69.20 11.37
C ASN A 6 -17.20 -67.80 11.04
N SER A 7 -16.45 -67.58 9.95
CA SER A 7 -15.82 -66.26 9.73
C SER A 7 -16.71 -65.19 9.07
N GLY A 8 -17.98 -65.49 8.75
CA GLY A 8 -18.90 -64.55 8.09
C GLY A 8 -19.82 -63.79 9.05
N ALA A 9 -19.81 -64.13 10.34
CA ALA A 9 -20.74 -63.55 11.33
C ALA A 9 -20.09 -62.44 12.19
N GLU A 10 -18.76 -62.36 12.28
CA GLU A 10 -18.07 -61.35 13.10
C GLU A 10 -17.78 -60.02 12.35
N GLU A 11 -17.66 -60.00 11.02
CA GLU A 11 -17.49 -58.75 10.25
C GLU A 11 -18.76 -57.88 10.20
N ALA A 12 -19.92 -58.45 10.52
CA ALA A 12 -21.20 -57.73 10.47
C ALA A 12 -21.38 -56.73 11.63
N ASP A 13 -20.62 -56.86 12.73
CA ASP A 13 -20.78 -56.04 13.93
C ASP A 13 -19.84 -54.82 13.97
N GLU A 14 -18.84 -54.77 13.08
CA GLU A 14 -17.85 -53.66 13.02
C GLU A 14 -18.20 -52.55 12.03
N THR A 15 -19.18 -52.73 11.14
CA THR A 15 -19.51 -51.75 10.09
C THR A 15 -20.84 -51.04 10.37
N ALA A 16 -20.91 -49.75 10.00
CA ALA A 16 -22.16 -49.00 10.08
C ALA A 16 -23.15 -49.56 9.06
N THR A 17 -24.34 -49.95 9.52
CA THR A 17 -25.44 -50.39 8.66
C THR A 17 -26.75 -49.76 9.10
N PHE A 18 -27.71 -49.68 8.18
CA PHE A 18 -29.07 -49.27 8.51
C PHE A 18 -30.08 -50.14 7.75
N ARG A 19 -31.28 -50.25 8.31
CA ARG A 19 -32.43 -50.89 7.67
C ARG A 19 -33.62 -49.96 7.76
N THR A 20 -34.43 -49.93 6.71
CA THR A 20 -35.68 -49.17 6.69
C THR A 20 -36.87 -50.13 6.59
N ASN A 21 -37.91 -49.86 7.37
CA ASN A 21 -39.17 -50.58 7.32
C ASN A 21 -40.32 -49.57 7.38
N ILE A 22 -41.41 -49.81 6.66
CA ILE A 22 -42.60 -48.98 6.71
C ILE A 22 -43.75 -49.84 7.21
N GLU A 23 -44.20 -49.58 8.43
CA GLU A 23 -45.34 -50.27 9.05
C GLU A 23 -46.32 -49.23 9.59
N ASN A 24 -47.63 -49.42 9.35
CA ASN A 24 -48.70 -48.54 9.87
C ASN A 24 -48.48 -47.03 9.61
N ARG A 25 -47.97 -46.66 8.42
CA ARG A 25 -47.60 -45.27 8.05
C ARG A 25 -46.46 -44.68 8.89
N VAL A 26 -45.62 -45.52 9.49
CA VAL A 26 -44.40 -45.10 10.19
C VAL A 26 -43.18 -45.66 9.47
N LEU A 27 -42.29 -44.79 9.01
CA LEU A 27 -40.98 -45.16 8.48
C LEU A 27 -40.02 -45.36 9.66
N ARG A 28 -39.62 -46.59 9.94
CA ARG A 28 -38.59 -46.89 10.95
C ARG A 28 -37.24 -47.06 10.28
N LEU A 29 -36.28 -46.25 10.68
CA LEU A 29 -34.87 -46.35 10.32
C LEU A 29 -34.10 -46.93 11.50
N ILE A 30 -33.63 -48.16 11.38
CA ILE A 30 -32.89 -48.86 12.42
C ILE A 30 -31.41 -48.77 12.08
N ALA A 31 -30.66 -48.00 12.86
CA ALA A 31 -29.21 -47.89 12.77
C ALA A 31 -28.54 -48.96 13.63
N ALA A 32 -27.58 -49.69 13.07
CA ALA A 32 -26.84 -50.74 13.76
C ALA A 32 -25.33 -50.70 13.49
N GLY A 33 -24.54 -51.22 14.43
CA GLY A 33 -23.09 -51.36 14.32
C GLY A 33 -22.31 -50.10 14.71
N ASN A 34 -21.08 -49.96 14.20
CA ASN A 34 -20.15 -48.90 14.58
C ASN A 34 -20.31 -47.65 13.68
N TRP A 35 -21.01 -46.65 14.20
CA TRP A 35 -21.23 -45.36 13.55
C TRP A 35 -20.11 -44.37 13.91
N SER A 36 -18.91 -44.67 13.40
CA SER A 36 -17.77 -43.73 13.41
C SER A 36 -17.41 -43.30 12.01
N ILE A 37 -16.77 -42.14 11.87
CA ILE A 37 -16.41 -41.50 10.60
C ILE A 37 -15.71 -42.43 9.58
N VAL A 38 -15.01 -43.45 10.08
CA VAL A 38 -14.31 -44.46 9.28
C VAL A 38 -15.27 -45.29 8.43
N TYR A 39 -16.48 -45.59 8.92
CA TYR A 39 -17.44 -46.50 8.29
C TYR A 39 -18.68 -45.81 7.71
N LEU A 40 -18.83 -44.50 7.91
CA LEU A 40 -20.04 -43.77 7.56
C LEU A 40 -20.18 -43.43 6.07
N ASN A 41 -19.11 -43.46 5.27
CA ASN A 41 -19.14 -42.99 3.88
C ASN A 41 -20.18 -43.74 3.00
N LYS A 42 -20.27 -45.06 3.18
CA LYS A 42 -21.25 -45.89 2.44
C LYS A 42 -22.69 -45.58 2.88
N VAL A 43 -22.91 -45.54 4.19
CA VAL A 43 -24.22 -45.25 4.80
C VAL A 43 -24.69 -43.84 4.46
N ASP A 44 -23.78 -42.85 4.45
CA ASP A 44 -24.10 -41.46 4.10
C ASP A 44 -24.67 -41.34 2.67
N GLY A 45 -24.04 -42.01 1.71
CA GLY A 45 -24.51 -42.01 0.32
C GLY A 45 -25.90 -42.63 0.16
N GLU A 46 -26.17 -43.72 0.88
CA GLU A 46 -27.48 -44.41 0.85
C GLU A 46 -28.58 -43.60 1.58
N LEU A 47 -28.26 -42.97 2.72
CA LEU A 47 -29.18 -42.12 3.47
C LEU A 47 -29.58 -40.85 2.72
N ARG A 48 -28.66 -40.23 1.96
CA ARG A 48 -28.98 -39.09 1.08
C ARG A 48 -29.98 -39.45 -0.02
N GLY A 49 -30.10 -40.73 -0.37
CA GLY A 49 -31.09 -41.23 -1.31
C GLY A 49 -32.44 -41.59 -0.69
N LEU A 50 -32.56 -41.49 0.65
CA LEU A 50 -33.78 -41.86 1.36
C LEU A 50 -34.86 -40.80 1.15
N SER A 51 -35.94 -41.18 0.49
CA SER A 51 -37.13 -40.35 0.36
C SER A 51 -38.37 -41.18 0.65
N ALA A 52 -39.24 -40.63 1.49
CA ALA A 52 -40.57 -41.20 1.75
C ALA A 52 -41.60 -40.15 1.37
N LYS A 53 -42.53 -40.49 0.48
CA LYS A 53 -43.60 -39.57 0.12
C LYS A 53 -44.58 -39.46 1.31
N PRO A 54 -45.22 -38.29 1.53
CA PRO A 54 -46.23 -38.11 2.60
C PRO A 54 -47.40 -39.11 2.55
N GLY A 55 -47.63 -39.73 1.38
CA GLY A 55 -48.61 -40.79 1.19
C GLY A 55 -48.23 -42.11 1.87
N ASP A 56 -46.94 -42.41 2.00
CA ASP A 56 -46.40 -43.71 2.40
C ASP A 56 -46.15 -43.78 3.92
N ALA A 57 -45.74 -42.67 4.54
CA ALA A 57 -45.58 -42.55 5.99
C ALA A 57 -45.90 -41.13 6.46
N ALA A 58 -46.53 -41.01 7.63
CA ALA A 58 -46.81 -39.74 8.31
C ALA A 58 -45.80 -39.42 9.41
N ARG A 59 -45.06 -40.43 9.88
CA ARG A 59 -44.08 -40.33 10.96
C ARG A 59 -42.82 -41.11 10.60
N ALA A 60 -41.65 -40.62 11.00
CA ALA A 60 -40.40 -41.35 10.92
C ALA A 60 -39.79 -41.56 12.31
N VAL A 61 -39.27 -42.75 12.57
CA VAL A 61 -38.60 -43.09 13.83
C VAL A 61 -37.18 -43.54 13.50
N ILE A 62 -36.19 -42.81 14.02
CA ILE A 62 -34.77 -43.14 13.91
C ILE A 62 -34.36 -43.86 15.20
N ASP A 63 -34.15 -45.17 15.08
CA ASP A 63 -33.79 -46.06 16.18
C ASP A 63 -32.26 -46.24 16.22
N LEU A 64 -31.64 -45.76 17.30
CA LEU A 64 -30.19 -45.81 17.54
C LEU A 64 -29.80 -46.88 18.57
N SER A 65 -30.73 -47.74 19.01
CA SER A 65 -30.50 -48.71 20.08
C SER A 65 -29.43 -49.77 19.77
N ALA A 66 -29.26 -50.13 18.49
CA ALA A 66 -28.31 -51.13 18.04
C ALA A 66 -26.95 -50.53 17.61
N VAL A 67 -26.71 -49.25 17.89
CA VAL A 67 -25.45 -48.56 17.56
C VAL A 67 -24.43 -48.79 18.67
N SER A 68 -23.31 -49.46 18.34
CA SER A 68 -22.25 -49.80 19.30
C SER A 68 -21.29 -48.64 19.59
N ARG A 69 -21.10 -47.74 18.62
CA ARG A 69 -20.25 -46.54 18.75
C ARG A 69 -20.83 -45.40 17.92
N PHE A 70 -20.82 -44.19 18.46
CA PHE A 70 -21.42 -43.01 17.84
C PHE A 70 -20.51 -41.79 18.04
N ASP A 71 -20.13 -41.11 16.96
CA ASP A 71 -19.30 -39.91 16.99
C ASP A 71 -19.99 -38.67 16.42
N THR A 72 -19.29 -37.54 16.39
CA THR A 72 -19.82 -36.27 15.89
C THR A 72 -20.20 -36.32 14.40
N ALA A 73 -19.52 -37.15 13.59
CA ALA A 73 -19.85 -37.31 12.19
C ALA A 73 -21.16 -38.09 12.02
N ALA A 74 -21.37 -39.14 12.83
CA ALA A 74 -22.65 -39.85 12.88
C ALA A 74 -23.80 -38.94 13.31
N ALA A 75 -23.59 -38.13 14.35
CA ALA A 75 -24.56 -37.13 14.80
C ALA A 75 -24.94 -36.15 13.69
N ALA A 76 -23.97 -35.67 12.91
CA ALA A 76 -24.22 -34.76 11.78
C ALA A 76 -25.02 -35.43 10.65
N ILE A 77 -24.73 -36.69 10.32
CA ILE A 77 -25.46 -37.42 9.28
C ILE A 77 -26.89 -37.71 9.72
N ILE A 78 -27.09 -38.16 10.96
CA ILE A 78 -28.42 -38.44 11.52
C ILE A 78 -29.25 -37.16 11.63
N SER A 79 -28.69 -36.07 12.17
CA SER A 79 -29.37 -34.78 12.26
C SER A 79 -29.74 -34.22 10.89
N ARG A 80 -28.85 -34.32 9.89
CA ARG A 80 -29.17 -33.96 8.50
C ARG A 80 -30.31 -34.81 7.95
N THR A 81 -30.26 -36.13 8.14
CA THR A 81 -31.28 -37.06 7.62
C THR A 81 -32.63 -36.82 8.29
N ALA A 82 -32.66 -36.53 9.60
CA ALA A 82 -33.87 -36.12 10.31
C ALA A 82 -34.46 -34.84 9.71
N ALA A 83 -33.65 -33.80 9.54
CA ALA A 83 -34.08 -32.54 8.94
C ALA A 83 -34.62 -32.72 7.51
N GLU A 84 -33.99 -33.57 6.70
CA GLU A 84 -34.47 -33.89 5.33
C GLU A 84 -35.83 -34.63 5.34
N LEU A 85 -36.08 -35.50 6.32
CA LEU A 85 -37.36 -36.19 6.49
C LEU A 85 -38.46 -35.25 7.01
N GLU A 86 -38.11 -34.31 7.90
CA GLU A 86 -39.01 -33.24 8.35
C GLU A 86 -39.38 -32.28 7.21
N GLU A 87 -38.42 -31.90 6.36
CA GLU A 87 -38.66 -31.09 5.15
C GLU A 87 -39.58 -31.83 4.16
N GLN A 88 -39.57 -33.18 4.15
CA GLN A 88 -40.51 -34.01 3.38
C GLN A 88 -41.90 -34.12 4.04
N GLY A 89 -42.12 -33.53 5.22
CA GLY A 89 -43.39 -33.47 5.92
C GLY A 89 -43.67 -34.63 6.87
N LEU A 90 -42.64 -35.39 7.27
CA LEU A 90 -42.75 -36.44 8.29
C LEU A 90 -42.43 -35.89 9.68
N ASP A 91 -43.19 -36.30 10.70
CA ASP A 91 -42.83 -36.06 12.10
C ASP A 91 -41.71 -37.03 12.52
N VAL A 92 -40.51 -36.52 12.83
CA VAL A 92 -39.33 -37.35 13.14
C VAL A 92 -39.17 -37.49 14.66
N ALA A 93 -38.99 -38.73 15.12
CA ALA A 93 -38.67 -39.02 16.52
C ALA A 93 -37.44 -39.92 16.62
N TYR A 94 -36.64 -39.73 17.65
CA TYR A 94 -35.52 -40.61 17.96
C TYR A 94 -35.91 -41.65 19.02
N GLU A 95 -35.46 -42.90 18.86
CA GLU A 95 -35.70 -43.99 19.80
C GLU A 95 -34.38 -44.70 20.14
N GLY A 96 -34.25 -45.20 21.37
CA GLY A 96 -33.06 -45.96 21.78
C GLY A 96 -31.78 -45.14 21.96
N VAL A 97 -31.90 -43.81 22.11
CA VAL A 97 -30.76 -42.89 22.23
C VAL A 97 -30.20 -42.89 23.67
N SER A 98 -28.90 -43.14 23.81
CA SER A 98 -28.16 -42.98 25.06
C SER A 98 -27.92 -41.50 25.41
N GLU A 99 -27.64 -41.18 26.68
CA GLU A 99 -27.33 -39.80 27.10
C GLU A 99 -26.15 -39.19 26.31
N ALA A 100 -25.12 -39.99 26.00
CA ALA A 100 -23.96 -39.54 25.23
C ALA A 100 -24.33 -39.22 23.76
N GLN A 101 -25.23 -39.99 23.15
CA GLN A 101 -25.72 -39.73 21.80
C GLN A 101 -26.62 -38.49 21.75
N HIS A 102 -27.49 -38.31 22.75
CA HIS A 102 -28.31 -37.12 22.89
C HIS A 102 -27.47 -35.84 22.98
N LEU A 103 -26.43 -35.84 23.81
CA LEU A 103 -25.54 -34.69 23.94
C LEU A 103 -24.86 -34.31 22.61
N LEU A 104 -24.45 -35.31 21.82
CA LEU A 104 -23.81 -35.08 20.53
C LEU A 104 -24.81 -34.55 19.48
N LEU A 105 -26.03 -35.10 19.44
CA LEU A 105 -27.09 -34.63 18.55
C LEU A 105 -27.46 -33.17 18.85
N ASP A 106 -27.72 -32.84 20.12
CA ASP A 106 -28.04 -31.47 20.54
C ASP A 106 -26.93 -30.48 20.19
N LYS A 107 -25.66 -30.88 20.36
CA LYS A 107 -24.50 -30.04 20.03
C LYS A 107 -24.34 -29.80 18.53
N VAL A 108 -24.64 -30.79 17.71
CA VAL A 108 -24.54 -30.65 16.26
C VAL A 108 -25.72 -29.87 15.70
N GLU A 109 -26.94 -30.09 16.21
CA GLU A 109 -28.12 -29.28 15.87
C GLU A 109 -27.91 -27.81 16.23
N ALA A 110 -27.30 -27.52 17.38
CA ALA A 110 -26.95 -26.16 17.77
C ALA A 110 -25.92 -25.46 16.85
N CYS A 111 -25.10 -26.23 16.13
CA CYS A 111 -24.12 -25.68 15.16
C CYS A 111 -24.76 -25.27 13.83
N GLY A 112 -25.97 -25.74 13.52
CA GLY A 112 -26.72 -25.39 12.30
C GLY A 112 -26.18 -25.99 11.00
N LYS A 113 -26.76 -25.59 9.86
CA LYS A 113 -26.36 -26.07 8.52
C LYS A 113 -24.94 -25.53 8.19
N PRO A 114 -23.98 -26.38 7.78
CA PRO A 114 -22.62 -25.95 7.49
C PRO A 114 -22.62 -24.91 6.35
N GLU A 115 -21.83 -23.84 6.53
CA GLU A 115 -21.67 -22.79 5.52
C GLU A 115 -21.08 -23.41 4.23
N PRO A 116 -21.62 -23.10 3.04
CA PRO A 116 -21.13 -23.68 1.80
C PRO A 116 -19.64 -23.39 1.63
N VAL A 117 -18.87 -24.41 1.24
CA VAL A 117 -17.43 -24.27 0.98
C VAL A 117 -17.23 -23.27 -0.17
N HIS A 118 -16.74 -22.08 0.15
CA HIS A 118 -16.33 -21.10 -0.84
C HIS A 118 -15.03 -21.57 -1.52
N LEU A 119 -15.16 -22.17 -2.71
CA LEU A 119 -14.02 -22.42 -3.58
C LEU A 119 -13.37 -21.08 -3.94
N PRO A 120 -12.04 -20.93 -3.81
CA PRO A 120 -11.37 -19.70 -4.22
C PRO A 120 -11.66 -19.46 -5.71
N PRO A 121 -11.96 -18.22 -6.12
CA PRO A 121 -12.25 -17.93 -7.51
C PRO A 121 -11.07 -18.32 -8.41
N PRO A 122 -11.29 -18.63 -9.69
CA PRO A 122 -10.22 -19.01 -10.61
C PRO A 122 -9.11 -17.94 -10.69
N LEU A 123 -7.88 -18.36 -11.00
CA LEU A 123 -6.66 -17.54 -10.92
C LEU A 123 -6.79 -16.17 -11.63
N TYR A 124 -7.46 -16.11 -12.78
CA TYR A 124 -7.65 -14.85 -13.51
C TYR A 124 -8.51 -13.84 -12.73
N LEU A 125 -9.55 -14.29 -12.02
CA LEU A 125 -10.36 -13.43 -11.14
C LEU A 125 -9.59 -13.00 -9.90
N GLN A 126 -8.67 -13.82 -9.39
CA GLN A 126 -7.79 -13.42 -8.28
C GLN A 126 -6.79 -12.34 -8.71
N ILE A 127 -6.21 -12.47 -9.92
CA ILE A 127 -5.32 -11.46 -10.49
C ILE A 127 -6.08 -10.15 -10.70
N ILE A 128 -7.26 -10.20 -11.33
CA ILE A 128 -8.12 -9.02 -11.53
C ILE A 128 -8.55 -8.44 -10.17
N GLY A 129 -8.89 -9.28 -9.20
CA GLY A 129 -9.22 -8.87 -7.84
C GLY A 129 -8.08 -8.12 -7.16
N LYS A 130 -6.85 -8.66 -7.24
CA LYS A 130 -5.64 -8.05 -6.68
C LYS A 130 -5.30 -6.73 -7.37
N ILE A 131 -5.47 -6.65 -8.69
CA ILE A 131 -5.36 -5.39 -9.43
C ILE A 131 -6.43 -4.41 -8.95
N GLY A 132 -7.66 -4.84 -8.75
CA GLY A 132 -8.76 -4.03 -8.24
C GLY A 132 -8.50 -3.48 -6.83
N GLU A 133 -8.02 -4.32 -5.92
CA GLU A 133 -7.63 -3.92 -4.56
C GLU A 133 -6.49 -2.91 -4.58
N THR A 134 -5.44 -3.17 -5.38
CA THR A 134 -4.30 -2.26 -5.54
C THR A 134 -4.75 -0.92 -6.14
N THR A 135 -5.63 -0.95 -7.14
CA THR A 135 -6.18 0.26 -7.78
C THR A 135 -7.00 1.08 -6.78
N ARG A 136 -7.84 0.43 -5.96
CA ARG A 136 -8.62 1.12 -4.93
C ARG A 136 -7.73 1.71 -3.84
N ALA A 137 -6.68 1.01 -3.43
CA ALA A 137 -5.71 1.51 -2.45
C ALA A 137 -4.97 2.74 -3.00
N LEU A 138 -4.50 2.70 -4.24
CA LEU A 138 -3.88 3.84 -4.93
C LEU A 138 -4.83 5.04 -5.03
N ALA A 139 -6.08 4.79 -5.42
CA ALA A 139 -7.08 5.85 -5.52
C ALA A 139 -7.35 6.49 -4.15
N ALA A 140 -7.53 5.68 -3.10
CA ALA A 140 -7.73 6.18 -1.74
C ALA A 140 -6.52 6.98 -1.22
N GLU A 141 -5.30 6.53 -1.51
CA GLU A 141 -4.08 7.27 -1.17
C GLU A 141 -4.00 8.62 -1.91
N GLY A 142 -4.37 8.64 -3.20
CA GLY A 142 -4.46 9.85 -4.02
C GLY A 142 -5.48 10.84 -3.49
N TYR A 143 -6.70 10.39 -3.18
CA TYR A 143 -7.73 11.23 -2.56
C TYR A 143 -7.26 11.81 -1.22
N GLY A 144 -6.63 10.99 -0.38
CA GLY A 144 -6.08 11.48 0.87
C GLY A 144 -5.00 12.54 0.66
N MET A 145 -4.18 12.43 -0.40
CA MET A 145 -3.14 13.41 -0.69
C MET A 145 -3.72 14.73 -1.19
N LEU A 146 -4.78 14.68 -2.01
CA LEU A 146 -5.54 15.86 -2.42
C LEU A 146 -6.19 16.56 -1.23
N ASP A 147 -6.79 15.80 -0.30
CA ASP A 147 -7.36 16.33 0.95
C ASP A 147 -6.31 17.03 1.82
N PHE A 148 -5.13 16.41 1.96
CA PHE A 148 -4.01 17.00 2.70
C PHE A 148 -3.51 18.29 2.05
N ILE A 149 -3.33 18.30 0.72
CA ILE A 149 -2.92 19.50 -0.02
C ILE A 149 -3.97 20.61 0.15
N GLY A 150 -5.26 20.28 -0.02
CA GLY A 150 -6.36 21.22 0.18
C GLY A 150 -6.37 21.83 1.58
N SER A 151 -6.19 21.01 2.60
CA SER A 151 -6.09 21.46 4.00
C SER A 151 -4.91 22.41 4.22
N VAL A 152 -3.73 22.08 3.71
CA VAL A 152 -2.55 22.95 3.82
C VAL A 152 -2.74 24.26 3.06
N ILE A 153 -3.35 24.25 1.88
CA ILE A 153 -3.66 25.47 1.12
C ILE A 153 -4.62 26.36 1.90
N VAL A 154 -5.70 25.81 2.45
CA VAL A 154 -6.67 26.57 3.26
C VAL A 154 -6.00 27.20 4.47
N ILE A 155 -5.13 26.47 5.16
CA ILE A 155 -4.36 26.97 6.31
C ILE A 155 -3.36 28.04 5.87
N ALA A 156 -2.65 27.84 4.76
CA ALA A 156 -1.71 28.82 4.21
C ALA A 156 -2.41 30.14 3.89
N VAL A 157 -3.56 30.09 3.20
CA VAL A 157 -4.38 31.28 2.89
C VAL A 157 -4.86 31.96 4.17
N ARG A 158 -5.39 31.19 5.14
CA ARG A 158 -5.85 31.73 6.43
C ARG A 158 -4.72 32.43 7.20
N THR A 159 -3.53 31.85 7.21
CA THR A 159 -2.34 32.41 7.86
C THR A 159 -1.82 33.64 7.13
N LEU A 160 -1.88 33.65 5.79
CA LEU A 160 -1.52 34.82 4.99
C LEU A 160 -2.46 36.01 5.27
N MET A 161 -3.75 35.74 5.46
CA MET A 161 -4.74 36.76 5.88
C MET A 161 -4.56 37.22 7.33
N ARG A 162 -3.83 36.47 8.17
CA ARG A 162 -3.57 36.78 9.59
C ARG A 162 -2.09 36.54 9.93
N PRO A 163 -1.16 37.37 9.43
CA PRO A 163 0.28 37.11 9.51
C PRO A 163 0.82 37.01 10.93
N ARG A 164 0.14 37.60 11.93
CA ARG A 164 0.49 37.45 13.36
C ARG A 164 0.41 36.00 13.87
N ARG A 165 -0.27 35.09 13.16
CA ARG A 165 -0.30 33.66 13.50
C ARG A 165 0.90 32.89 12.95
N PHE A 166 1.61 33.44 11.97
CA PHE A 166 2.76 32.77 11.38
C PHE A 166 3.93 32.72 12.36
N ARG A 167 4.48 31.52 12.56
CA ARG A 167 5.55 31.28 13.52
C ARG A 167 6.92 31.44 12.83
N MET A 168 7.48 32.65 12.97
CA MET A 168 8.77 32.99 12.35
C MET A 168 9.94 32.14 12.87
N ILE A 169 9.95 31.78 14.16
CA ILE A 169 11.07 31.04 14.77
C ILE A 169 11.24 29.65 14.12
N PRO A 170 10.21 28.77 14.07
CA PRO A 170 10.28 27.52 13.32
C PRO A 170 10.61 27.69 11.83
N PHE A 171 10.07 28.74 11.19
CA PHE A 171 10.33 29.02 9.78
C PHE A 171 11.82 29.27 9.52
N VAL A 172 12.46 30.17 10.28
CA VAL A 172 13.89 30.46 10.15
C VAL A 172 14.75 29.25 10.50
N HIS A 173 14.37 28.50 11.54
CA HIS A 173 15.07 27.27 11.91
C HIS A 173 15.07 26.24 10.77
N HIS A 174 13.94 26.05 10.10
CA HIS A 174 13.87 25.15 8.94
C HIS A 174 14.58 25.73 7.71
N MET A 175 14.66 27.05 7.53
CA MET A 175 15.48 27.64 6.48
C MET A 175 16.97 27.37 6.67
N GLU A 176 17.46 27.48 7.92
CA GLU A 176 18.85 27.16 8.26
C GLU A 176 19.13 25.67 8.02
N LYS A 177 18.31 24.80 8.63
CA LYS A 177 18.52 23.35 8.56
C LYS A 177 18.36 22.77 7.16
N SER A 178 17.35 23.22 6.41
CA SER A 178 17.08 22.69 5.06
C SER A 178 17.82 23.43 3.95
N GLY A 179 18.24 24.67 4.18
CA GLY A 179 19.00 25.50 3.24
C GLY A 179 20.49 25.46 3.53
N PHE A 180 20.94 26.17 4.56
CA PHE A 180 22.36 26.36 4.86
C PHE A 180 23.13 25.05 5.03
N ASP A 181 22.60 24.11 5.81
CA ASP A 181 23.29 22.84 6.01
C ASP A 181 23.31 21.95 4.74
N ALA A 182 22.45 22.23 3.75
CA ALA A 182 22.44 21.51 2.47
C ALA A 182 23.48 22.07 1.48
N LEU A 183 23.93 23.32 1.68
CA LEU A 183 24.80 24.03 0.75
C LEU A 183 26.06 23.26 0.37
N PRO A 184 26.87 22.71 1.30
CA PRO A 184 28.14 22.08 0.93
C PRO A 184 27.95 20.90 -0.03
N LEU A 185 26.90 20.10 0.21
CA LEU A 185 26.60 18.94 -0.61
C LEU A 185 26.03 19.35 -1.98
N VAL A 186 25.16 20.36 -2.03
CA VAL A 186 24.64 20.91 -3.29
C VAL A 186 25.78 21.51 -4.14
N CYS A 187 26.64 22.34 -3.55
CA CYS A 187 27.75 22.97 -4.24
C CYS A 187 28.74 21.93 -4.81
N LEU A 188 29.12 20.94 -4.01
CA LEU A 188 30.07 19.92 -4.42
C LEU A 188 29.50 19.07 -5.57
N LEU A 189 28.28 18.56 -5.44
CA LEU A 189 27.70 17.67 -6.44
C LEU A 189 27.40 18.39 -7.74
N THR A 190 26.87 19.62 -7.69
CA THR A 190 26.60 20.38 -8.91
C THR A 190 27.87 20.81 -9.62
N PHE A 191 28.93 21.18 -8.89
CA PHE A 191 30.25 21.42 -9.48
C PHE A 191 30.78 20.18 -10.21
N LEU A 192 30.79 19.02 -9.55
CA LEU A 192 31.29 17.78 -10.15
C LEU A 192 30.47 17.36 -11.36
N ILE A 193 29.14 17.44 -11.28
CA ILE A 193 28.27 17.08 -12.40
C ILE A 193 28.43 18.10 -13.54
N GLY A 194 28.60 19.39 -13.25
CA GLY A 194 28.90 20.42 -14.25
C GLY A 194 30.19 20.15 -15.01
N ALA A 195 31.25 19.75 -14.30
CA ALA A 195 32.51 19.34 -14.89
C ALA A 195 32.34 18.10 -15.79
N VAL A 196 31.63 17.07 -15.32
CA VAL A 196 31.39 15.84 -16.10
C VAL A 196 30.57 16.11 -17.36
N VAL A 197 29.50 16.90 -17.25
CA VAL A 197 28.66 17.28 -18.40
C VAL A 197 29.46 18.10 -19.42
N ALA A 198 30.31 19.01 -18.96
CA ALA A 198 31.18 19.80 -19.83
C ALA A 198 32.18 18.94 -20.58
N GLN A 199 32.83 18.01 -19.88
CA GLN A 199 33.78 17.08 -20.50
C GLN A 199 33.09 16.22 -21.56
N GLN A 200 31.92 15.65 -21.24
CA GLN A 200 31.16 14.84 -22.18
C GLN A 200 30.68 15.67 -23.37
N GLY A 201 30.16 16.88 -23.12
CA GLY A 201 29.75 17.80 -24.18
C GLY A 201 30.89 18.13 -25.15
N ALA A 202 32.06 18.50 -24.62
CA ALA A 202 33.25 18.81 -25.42
C ALA A 202 33.65 17.64 -26.31
N VAL A 203 33.75 16.43 -25.74
CA VAL A 203 34.12 15.22 -26.48
C VAL A 203 33.10 14.91 -27.58
N GLN A 204 31.80 15.04 -27.29
CA GLN A 204 30.75 14.76 -28.26
C GLN A 204 30.73 15.78 -29.40
N LEU A 205 30.85 17.08 -29.09
CA LEU A 205 30.83 18.14 -30.09
C LEU A 205 32.13 18.23 -30.91
N LYS A 206 33.24 17.70 -30.38
CA LYS A 206 34.52 17.64 -31.10
C LYS A 206 34.42 16.87 -32.41
N THR A 207 33.59 15.82 -32.47
CA THR A 207 33.39 15.04 -33.70
C THR A 207 32.77 15.86 -34.84
N PHE A 208 32.07 16.95 -34.49
CA PHE A 208 31.46 17.89 -35.43
C PHE A 208 32.29 19.17 -35.62
N GLY A 209 33.46 19.28 -34.99
CA GLY A 209 34.27 20.51 -34.98
C GLY A 209 33.60 21.67 -34.23
N ALA A 210 32.63 21.37 -33.36
CA ALA A 210 31.72 22.33 -32.73
C ALA A 210 31.95 22.48 -31.21
N GLU A 211 33.14 22.10 -30.72
CA GLU A 211 33.47 22.01 -29.29
C GLU A 211 33.26 23.32 -28.50
N VAL A 212 33.32 24.48 -29.16
CA VAL A 212 33.03 25.80 -28.56
C VAL A 212 31.58 25.92 -28.08
N PHE A 213 30.62 25.23 -28.71
CA PHE A 213 29.20 25.24 -28.30
C PHE A 213 28.92 24.41 -27.04
N THR A 214 29.94 23.72 -26.50
CA THR A 214 29.84 23.05 -25.20
C THR A 214 29.45 24.03 -24.09
N VAL A 215 29.92 25.28 -24.16
CA VAL A 215 29.57 26.32 -23.18
C VAL A 215 28.06 26.60 -23.22
N ASN A 216 27.49 26.73 -24.42
CA ASN A 216 26.06 26.97 -24.61
C ASN A 216 25.23 25.79 -24.08
N LEU A 217 25.68 24.57 -24.37
CA LEU A 217 25.03 23.35 -23.91
C LEU A 217 24.94 23.31 -22.38
N ILE A 218 26.07 23.49 -21.69
CA ILE A 218 26.11 23.48 -20.22
C ILE A 218 25.24 24.61 -19.67
N ALA A 219 25.38 25.82 -20.20
CA ALA A 219 24.70 26.98 -19.65
C ALA A 219 23.18 26.85 -19.74
N ILE A 220 22.65 26.43 -20.89
CA ILE A 220 21.20 26.29 -21.08
C ILE A 220 20.66 25.11 -20.25
N ILE A 221 21.32 23.95 -20.29
CA ILE A 221 20.83 22.74 -19.61
C ILE A 221 20.88 22.88 -18.09
N PHE A 222 21.95 23.46 -17.53
CA PHE A 222 22.05 23.66 -16.08
C PHE A 222 20.99 24.62 -15.58
N LEU A 223 20.89 25.80 -16.18
CA LEU A 223 19.99 26.85 -15.72
C LEU A 223 18.51 26.50 -15.89
N ARG A 224 18.14 25.72 -16.92
CA ARG A 224 16.73 25.36 -17.16
C ARG A 224 16.27 24.13 -16.39
N GLU A 225 17.13 23.14 -16.25
CA GLU A 225 16.72 21.79 -15.85
C GLU A 225 17.63 21.19 -14.77
N VAL A 226 18.92 21.00 -15.07
CA VAL A 226 19.80 20.13 -14.27
C VAL A 226 20.10 20.69 -12.89
N GLY A 227 20.38 21.99 -12.76
CA GLY A 227 20.70 22.60 -11.46
C GLY A 227 19.52 22.52 -10.49
N LEU A 228 18.30 22.78 -10.98
CA LEU A 228 17.08 22.61 -10.22
C LEU A 228 16.83 21.15 -9.84
N LEU A 229 16.84 20.24 -10.82
CA LEU A 229 16.49 18.84 -10.62
C LEU A 229 17.44 18.17 -9.61
N LEU A 230 18.74 18.40 -9.73
CA LEU A 230 19.73 17.86 -8.79
C LEU A 230 19.52 18.39 -7.38
N THR A 231 19.31 19.71 -7.25
CA THR A 231 19.04 20.35 -5.97
C THR A 231 17.78 19.77 -5.33
N ALA A 232 16.71 19.59 -6.10
CA ALA A 232 15.45 19.03 -5.63
C ALA A 232 15.61 17.56 -5.17
N ILE A 233 16.34 16.72 -5.92
CA ILE A 233 16.61 15.32 -5.54
C ILE A 233 17.40 15.26 -4.23
N ILE A 234 18.45 16.07 -4.11
CA ILE A 234 19.28 16.17 -2.90
C ILE A 234 18.43 16.58 -1.70
N VAL A 235 17.63 17.64 -1.85
CA VAL A 235 16.81 18.20 -0.79
C VAL A 235 15.66 17.25 -0.41
N ALA A 236 15.10 16.50 -1.37
CA ALA A 236 14.15 15.42 -1.09
C ALA A 236 14.77 14.32 -0.24
N GLY A 237 15.98 13.90 -0.59
CA GLY A 237 16.73 12.87 0.16
C GLY A 237 17.13 13.31 1.56
N ARG A 238 17.57 14.55 1.75
CA ARG A 238 18.08 15.06 3.04
C ARG A 238 16.99 15.70 3.90
N SER A 239 16.37 16.76 3.40
CA SER A 239 15.40 17.56 4.16
C SER A 239 14.02 16.91 4.18
N GLY A 240 13.58 16.36 3.04
CA GLY A 240 12.31 15.63 2.96
C GLY A 240 12.26 14.42 3.89
N SER A 241 13.32 13.60 3.90
CA SER A 241 13.45 12.46 4.82
C SER A 241 13.52 12.90 6.28
N ALA A 242 14.24 13.99 6.59
CA ALA A 242 14.31 14.54 7.94
C ALA A 242 12.94 15.02 8.44
N PHE A 243 12.13 15.67 7.59
CA PHE A 243 10.76 16.06 7.95
C PHE A 243 9.88 14.85 8.26
N THR A 244 9.98 13.78 7.46
CA THR A 244 9.29 12.52 7.72
C THR A 244 9.70 11.92 9.06
N ALA A 245 11.00 11.84 9.33
CA ALA A 245 11.55 11.23 10.54
C ALA A 245 11.22 12.05 11.80
N GLU A 246 11.33 13.39 11.74
CA GLU A 246 10.97 14.28 12.85
C GLU A 246 9.49 14.17 13.20
N ILE A 247 8.60 14.34 12.22
CA ILE A 247 7.16 14.30 12.45
C ILE A 247 6.72 12.88 12.84
N GLY A 248 7.30 11.86 12.24
CA GLY A 248 7.06 10.46 12.59
C GLY A 248 7.46 10.14 14.04
N SER A 249 8.62 10.64 14.49
CA SER A 249 9.06 10.51 15.87
C SER A 249 8.15 11.25 16.85
N MET A 250 7.68 12.44 16.50
CA MET A 250 6.69 13.19 17.29
C MET A 250 5.36 12.44 17.38
N LYS A 251 4.94 11.81 16.28
CA LYS A 251 3.71 10.99 16.25
C LYS A 251 3.84 9.75 17.15
N MET A 252 4.98 9.06 17.12
CA MET A 252 5.24 7.90 17.99
C MET A 252 5.25 8.26 19.48
N ARG A 253 5.68 9.48 19.82
CA ARG A 253 5.70 10.00 21.20
C ARG A 253 4.38 10.66 21.62
N GLU A 254 3.33 10.52 20.82
CA GLU A 254 2.01 11.13 21.05
C GLU A 254 2.03 12.67 21.18
N GLU A 255 3.12 13.33 20.76
CA GLU A 255 3.26 14.80 20.85
C GLU A 255 2.24 15.50 19.93
N ILE A 256 1.91 14.87 18.80
CA ILE A 256 0.91 15.39 17.86
C ILE A 256 -0.50 15.32 18.44
N ASP A 257 -0.82 14.25 19.16
CA ASP A 257 -2.13 14.10 19.79
C ASP A 257 -2.24 15.01 21.02
N ALA A 258 -1.15 15.19 21.78
CA ALA A 258 -1.07 16.21 22.82
C ALA A 258 -1.30 17.64 22.29
N MET A 259 -0.78 17.98 21.10
CA MET A 259 -1.09 19.28 20.49
C MET A 259 -2.58 19.44 20.17
N ARG A 260 -3.23 18.38 19.66
CA ARG A 260 -4.67 18.39 19.37
C ARG A 260 -5.52 18.58 20.62
N THR A 261 -5.16 17.95 21.74
CA THR A 261 -5.88 18.12 23.02
C THR A 261 -5.73 19.54 23.58
N LEU A 262 -4.62 20.23 23.28
CA LEU A 262 -4.41 21.64 23.60
C LEU A 262 -5.14 22.60 22.64
N GLY A 263 -5.89 22.10 21.67
CA GLY A 263 -6.61 22.91 20.67
C GLY A 263 -5.70 23.53 19.61
N LEU A 264 -4.48 23.02 19.45
CA LEU A 264 -3.52 23.47 18.44
C LEU A 264 -3.65 22.62 17.17
N ASP A 265 -3.68 23.27 16.01
CA ASP A 265 -3.70 22.57 14.72
C ASP A 265 -2.28 22.11 14.33
N PRO A 266 -2.01 20.79 14.23
CA PRO A 266 -0.69 20.27 13.86
C PRO A 266 -0.23 20.71 12.46
N LEU A 267 -1.16 20.95 11.53
CA LEU A 267 -0.81 21.40 10.18
C LEU A 267 -0.25 22.83 10.20
N GLU A 268 -0.88 23.72 10.98
CA GLU A 268 -0.41 25.10 11.18
C GLU A 268 0.92 25.12 11.94
N MET A 269 1.10 24.25 12.94
CA MET A 269 2.29 24.20 13.80
C MET A 269 3.50 23.54 13.17
N LEU A 270 3.32 22.45 12.43
CA LEU A 270 4.41 21.61 11.94
C LEU A 270 4.62 21.72 10.44
N VAL A 271 3.55 21.67 9.65
CA VAL A 271 3.64 21.51 8.19
C VAL A 271 3.89 22.85 7.52
N LEU A 272 3.08 23.87 7.85
CA LEU A 272 3.16 25.19 7.25
C LEU A 272 4.57 25.83 7.32
N PRO A 273 5.26 25.89 8.47
CA PRO A 273 6.59 26.51 8.53
C PRO A 273 7.64 25.75 7.70
N ARG A 274 7.54 24.40 7.61
CA ARG A 274 8.44 23.57 6.81
C ARG A 274 8.22 23.78 5.31
N VAL A 275 6.95 23.80 4.88
CA VAL A 275 6.59 24.08 3.48
C VAL A 275 7.05 25.48 3.08
N ALA A 276 6.74 26.49 3.91
CA ALA A 276 7.17 27.87 3.65
C ALA A 276 8.70 27.99 3.58
N ALA A 277 9.42 27.39 4.54
CA ALA A 277 10.88 27.41 4.55
C ALA A 277 11.46 26.80 3.27
N LEU A 278 11.01 25.60 2.88
CA LEU A 278 11.52 24.94 1.69
C LEU A 278 11.20 25.69 0.40
N THR A 279 10.01 26.29 0.33
CA THR A 279 9.56 27.09 -0.82
C THR A 279 10.47 28.29 -1.08
N VAL A 280 11.06 28.85 -0.01
CA VAL A 280 12.03 29.96 -0.11
C VAL A 280 13.46 29.46 -0.29
N THR A 281 13.86 28.37 0.39
CA THR A 281 15.25 27.91 0.34
C THR A 281 15.59 27.14 -0.94
N LEU A 282 14.68 26.38 -1.53
CA LEU A 282 14.99 25.62 -2.75
C LEU A 282 15.39 26.53 -3.94
N PRO A 283 14.66 27.63 -4.26
CA PRO A 283 15.09 28.56 -5.30
C PRO A 283 16.49 29.15 -5.05
N LEU A 284 16.80 29.49 -3.79
CA LEU A 284 18.11 30.01 -3.40
C LEU A 284 19.22 28.95 -3.57
N LEU A 285 18.93 27.70 -3.20
CA LEU A 285 19.85 26.59 -3.42
C LEU A 285 20.05 26.30 -4.90
N THR A 286 18.99 26.34 -5.71
CA THR A 286 19.06 26.17 -7.17
C THR A 286 19.94 27.22 -7.81
N PHE A 287 19.79 28.49 -7.43
CA PHE A 287 20.66 29.56 -7.91
C PHE A 287 22.15 29.29 -7.63
N ILE A 288 22.47 28.81 -6.43
CA ILE A 288 23.84 28.46 -6.04
C ILE A 288 24.32 27.22 -6.81
N ALA A 289 23.46 26.22 -6.96
CA ALA A 289 23.72 25.02 -7.76
C ALA A 289 24.05 25.35 -9.22
N ASP A 290 23.30 26.27 -9.82
CA ASP A 290 23.53 26.72 -11.19
C ASP A 290 24.90 27.37 -11.34
N ILE A 291 25.26 28.27 -10.42
CA ILE A 291 26.58 28.90 -10.38
C ILE A 291 27.68 27.85 -10.24
N MET A 292 27.54 26.92 -9.30
CA MET A 292 28.54 25.88 -9.06
C MET A 292 28.67 24.92 -10.24
N GLY A 293 27.57 24.57 -10.91
CA GLY A 293 27.56 23.78 -12.13
C GLY A 293 28.27 24.48 -13.29
N LEU A 294 28.00 25.77 -13.49
CA LEU A 294 28.72 26.59 -14.48
C LEU A 294 30.21 26.67 -14.16
N LEU A 295 30.59 26.88 -12.89
CA LEU A 295 32.00 26.91 -12.48
C LEU A 295 32.70 25.56 -12.73
N GLY A 296 32.03 24.45 -12.46
CA GLY A 296 32.54 23.11 -12.76
C GLY A 296 32.75 22.91 -14.26
N GLY A 297 31.80 23.35 -15.08
CA GLY A 297 31.92 23.27 -16.53
C GLY A 297 33.02 24.19 -17.09
N GLY A 298 33.11 25.42 -16.58
CA GLY A 298 34.15 26.38 -16.93
C GLY A 298 35.55 25.88 -16.58
N PHE A 299 35.71 25.19 -15.44
CA PHE A 299 36.96 24.55 -15.06
C PHE A 299 37.43 23.55 -16.12
N VAL A 300 36.55 22.66 -16.58
CA VAL A 300 36.89 21.66 -17.60
C VAL A 300 37.17 22.30 -18.95
N VAL A 301 36.34 23.26 -19.37
CA VAL A 301 36.51 23.95 -20.66
C VAL A 301 37.83 24.73 -20.71
N PHE A 302 38.25 25.31 -19.59
CA PHE A 302 39.55 25.98 -19.47
C PHE A 302 40.71 25.01 -19.74
N PHE A 303 40.70 23.81 -19.14
CA PHE A 303 41.78 22.83 -19.30
C PHE A 303 41.73 22.01 -20.59
N MET A 304 40.55 21.72 -21.13
CA MET A 304 40.40 20.86 -22.31
C MET A 304 40.37 21.62 -23.63
N LEU A 305 39.88 22.86 -23.65
CA LEU A 305 39.74 23.67 -24.86
C LEU A 305 40.67 24.89 -24.88
N ASP A 306 41.55 25.04 -23.87
CA ASP A 306 42.43 26.21 -23.69
C ASP A 306 41.67 27.55 -23.73
N MET A 307 40.39 27.54 -23.31
CA MET A 307 39.53 28.70 -23.38
C MET A 307 39.72 29.58 -22.13
N SER A 308 40.15 30.82 -22.32
CA SER A 308 40.31 31.76 -21.21
C SER A 308 38.99 32.03 -20.46
N PRO A 309 39.01 32.30 -19.14
CA PRO A 309 37.80 32.59 -18.36
C PRO A 309 36.97 33.76 -18.91
N GLY A 310 37.62 34.77 -19.49
CA GLY A 310 36.93 35.92 -20.10
C GLY A 310 36.09 35.52 -21.32
N VAL A 311 36.62 34.64 -22.17
CA VAL A 311 35.88 34.10 -23.32
C VAL A 311 34.73 33.22 -22.85
N TYR A 312 34.96 32.37 -21.84
CA TYR A 312 33.91 31.52 -21.26
C TYR A 312 32.74 32.35 -20.75
N ILE A 313 32.99 33.40 -19.96
CA ILE A 313 31.93 34.27 -19.44
C ILE A 313 31.17 34.98 -20.56
N SER A 314 31.87 35.50 -21.59
CA SER A 314 31.22 36.12 -22.75
C SER A 314 30.28 35.13 -23.45
N ARG A 315 30.71 33.87 -23.62
CA ARG A 315 29.90 32.81 -24.23
C ARG A 315 28.68 32.44 -23.40
N VAL A 316 28.83 32.36 -22.07
CA VAL A 316 27.68 32.13 -21.18
C VAL A 316 26.68 33.28 -21.29
N GLN A 317 27.15 34.53 -21.32
CA GLN A 317 26.27 35.70 -21.47
C GLN A 317 25.55 35.73 -22.82
N GLU A 318 26.22 35.32 -23.91
CA GLU A 318 25.61 35.20 -25.24
C GLU A 318 24.57 34.07 -25.31
N ALA A 319 24.79 32.97 -24.58
CA ALA A 319 23.93 31.79 -24.62
C ALA A 319 22.70 31.88 -23.70
N VAL A 320 22.78 32.68 -22.63
CA VAL A 320 21.76 32.72 -21.57
C VAL A 320 20.87 33.95 -21.74
N GLY A 321 19.61 33.71 -22.10
CA GLY A 321 18.55 34.71 -22.01
C GLY A 321 18.00 34.84 -20.59
N PHE A 322 17.31 35.95 -20.30
CA PHE A 322 16.62 36.16 -19.02
C PHE A 322 15.66 35.01 -18.68
N TRP A 323 14.93 34.51 -19.68
CA TRP A 323 13.96 33.42 -19.52
C TRP A 323 14.62 32.06 -19.27
N THR A 324 15.82 31.80 -19.81
CA THR A 324 16.57 30.55 -19.56
C THR A 324 16.79 30.33 -18.07
N PHE A 325 17.18 31.40 -17.35
CA PHE A 325 17.35 31.36 -15.90
C PHE A 325 16.01 31.44 -15.15
N GLY A 326 15.10 32.30 -15.61
CA GLY A 326 13.78 32.49 -14.99
C GLY A 326 12.95 31.21 -14.94
N VAL A 327 12.97 30.39 -15.99
CA VAL A 327 12.23 29.12 -16.05
C VAL A 327 12.66 28.16 -14.94
N GLY A 328 13.97 27.96 -14.75
CA GLY A 328 14.47 27.10 -13.66
C GLY A 328 14.04 27.64 -12.29
N LEU A 329 14.19 28.94 -12.06
CA LEU A 329 13.87 29.52 -10.75
C LEU A 329 12.36 29.54 -10.45
N ILE A 330 11.50 29.72 -11.46
CA ILE A 330 10.03 29.71 -11.30
C ILE A 330 9.50 28.32 -10.95
N LYS A 331 10.12 27.25 -11.46
CA LYS A 331 9.74 25.87 -11.13
C LYS A 331 10.09 25.50 -9.68
N ALA A 332 11.16 26.07 -9.13
CA ALA A 332 11.73 25.68 -7.84
C ALA A 332 10.74 25.74 -6.64
N PRO A 333 9.93 26.80 -6.45
CA PRO A 333 8.93 26.84 -5.38
C PRO A 333 7.93 25.68 -5.43
N PHE A 334 7.53 25.24 -6.63
CA PHE A 334 6.57 24.15 -6.79
C PHE A 334 7.20 22.80 -6.41
N MET A 335 8.43 22.55 -6.83
CA MET A 335 9.17 21.36 -6.43
C MET A 335 9.39 21.31 -4.92
N ALA A 336 9.72 22.45 -4.32
CA ALA A 336 9.86 22.56 -2.87
C ALA A 336 8.57 22.25 -2.12
N ALA A 337 7.45 22.79 -2.58
CA ALA A 337 6.14 22.51 -2.00
C ALA A 337 5.84 21.00 -2.04
N VAL A 338 6.06 20.35 -3.18
CA VAL A 338 5.86 18.89 -3.34
C VAL A 338 6.73 18.11 -2.34
N ILE A 339 8.03 18.40 -2.27
CA ILE A 339 8.96 17.71 -1.36
C ILE A 339 8.52 17.86 0.10
N ALA A 340 8.21 19.09 0.52
CA ALA A 340 7.80 19.36 1.89
C ALA A 340 6.46 18.70 2.24
N LEU A 341 5.47 18.76 1.34
CA LEU A 341 4.16 18.16 1.54
C LEU A 341 4.23 16.63 1.62
N VAL A 342 4.97 15.99 0.72
CA VAL A 342 5.15 14.53 0.73
C VAL A 342 5.85 14.09 2.02
N GLY A 343 6.94 14.75 2.41
CA GLY A 343 7.66 14.42 3.65
C GLY A 343 6.79 14.61 4.90
N CYS A 344 6.08 15.74 5.00
CA CYS A 344 5.21 16.01 6.14
C CYS A 344 4.04 15.03 6.23
N ARG A 345 3.39 14.73 5.10
CA ARG A 345 2.30 13.74 5.04
C ARG A 345 2.79 12.36 5.43
N ALA A 346 3.96 11.94 4.94
CA ALA A 346 4.54 10.65 5.28
C ALA A 346 4.83 10.54 6.80
N GLY A 347 5.37 11.60 7.41
CA GLY A 347 5.59 11.64 8.86
C GLY A 347 4.29 11.56 9.65
N LEU A 348 3.24 12.25 9.20
CA LEU A 348 1.90 12.18 9.81
C LEU A 348 1.22 10.83 9.61
N ALA A 349 1.66 10.00 8.66
CA ALA A 349 1.09 8.69 8.36
C ALA A 349 1.78 7.53 9.11
N VAL A 350 2.89 7.77 9.81
CA VAL A 350 3.61 6.74 10.60
C VAL A 350 2.70 6.03 11.61
N THR A 351 2.88 4.73 11.78
CA THR A 351 2.10 3.88 12.69
C THR A 351 2.99 3.29 13.78
N GLY A 352 3.04 3.94 14.95
CA GLY A 352 3.46 3.40 16.26
C GLY A 352 4.84 2.75 16.44
N SER A 353 5.58 2.42 15.39
CA SER A 353 6.83 1.66 15.44
C SER A 353 7.98 2.39 14.73
N ALA A 354 9.21 2.17 15.20
CA ALA A 354 10.40 2.74 14.59
C ALA A 354 10.62 2.21 13.17
N GLU A 355 10.21 0.96 12.91
CA GLU A 355 10.21 0.36 11.57
C GLU A 355 9.28 1.12 10.62
N SER A 356 8.09 1.52 11.08
CA SER A 356 7.16 2.34 10.30
C SER A 356 7.76 3.71 9.95
N VAL A 357 8.48 4.35 10.88
CA VAL A 357 9.21 5.61 10.59
C VAL A 357 10.22 5.41 9.47
N GLY A 358 11.03 4.35 9.54
CA GLY A 358 12.02 4.03 8.50
C GLY A 358 11.36 3.77 7.14
N ALA A 359 10.30 2.96 7.10
CA ALA A 359 9.56 2.64 5.88
C ALA A 359 8.93 3.89 5.24
N MET A 360 8.27 4.73 6.04
CA MET A 360 7.67 5.99 5.56
C MET A 360 8.72 6.99 5.11
N THR A 361 9.88 7.03 5.77
CA THR A 361 11.01 7.90 5.38
C THR A 361 11.51 7.53 3.99
N THR A 362 11.83 6.26 3.74
CA THR A 362 12.28 5.79 2.42
C THR A 362 11.21 6.01 1.35
N SER A 363 9.96 5.66 1.65
CA SER A 363 8.83 5.85 0.75
C SER A 363 8.62 7.32 0.37
N SER A 364 8.78 8.24 1.35
CA SER A 364 8.64 9.68 1.11
C SER A 364 9.69 10.23 0.14
N VAL A 365 10.93 9.75 0.22
CA VAL A 365 12.01 10.19 -0.68
C VAL A 365 11.72 9.72 -2.10
N VAL A 366 11.38 8.45 -2.29
CA VAL A 366 11.07 7.89 -3.61
C VAL A 366 9.89 8.61 -4.25
N ARG A 367 8.81 8.83 -3.48
CA ARG A 367 7.62 9.55 -3.96
C ARG A 367 7.91 11.00 -4.30
N SER A 368 8.72 11.69 -3.49
CA SER A 368 9.12 13.08 -3.74
C SER A 368 9.92 13.19 -5.03
N ILE A 369 10.93 12.34 -5.23
CA ILE A 369 11.75 12.34 -6.45
C ILE A 369 10.88 12.06 -7.68
N PHE A 370 10.01 11.05 -7.61
CA PHE A 370 9.12 10.71 -8.71
C PHE A 370 8.18 11.88 -9.09
N LEU A 371 7.54 12.51 -8.11
CA LEU A 371 6.65 13.64 -8.34
C LEU A 371 7.40 14.88 -8.85
N VAL A 372 8.61 15.13 -8.35
CA VAL A 372 9.47 16.21 -8.84
C VAL A 372 9.84 16.01 -10.31
N ILE A 373 10.23 14.79 -10.72
CA ILE A 373 10.56 14.48 -12.11
C ILE A 373 9.34 14.65 -13.03
N ILE A 374 8.16 14.15 -12.62
CA ILE A 374 6.93 14.34 -13.40
C ILE A 374 6.61 15.83 -13.53
N LEU A 375 6.68 16.57 -12.44
CA LEU A 375 6.36 17.98 -12.42
C LEU A 375 7.34 18.79 -13.29
N ASP A 376 8.62 18.44 -13.26
CA ASP A 376 9.64 19.03 -14.12
C ASP A 376 9.34 18.81 -15.61
N ALA A 377 9.02 17.57 -16.00
CA ALA A 377 8.65 17.23 -17.37
C ALA A 377 7.39 18.00 -17.83
N LEU A 378 6.38 18.13 -16.97
CA LEU A 378 5.17 18.91 -17.25
C LEU A 378 5.50 20.39 -17.45
N PHE A 379 6.32 20.99 -16.59
CA PHE A 379 6.73 22.37 -16.76
C PHE A 379 7.60 22.55 -18.02
N ALA A 380 8.52 21.64 -18.30
CA ALA A 380 9.36 21.69 -19.50
C ALA A 380 8.51 21.69 -20.78
N MET A 381 7.50 20.80 -20.85
CA MET A 381 6.53 20.80 -21.95
C MET A 381 5.72 22.10 -22.01
N PHE A 382 5.27 22.61 -20.87
CA PHE A 382 4.50 23.86 -20.80
C PHE A 382 5.30 25.08 -21.28
N PHE A 383 6.51 25.29 -20.77
CA PHE A 383 7.35 26.43 -21.15
C PHE A 383 7.76 26.35 -22.62
N THR A 384 8.09 25.16 -23.11
CA THR A 384 8.36 24.95 -24.55
C THR A 384 7.14 25.29 -25.40
N ALA A 385 5.92 24.96 -24.97
CA ALA A 385 4.69 25.27 -25.70
C ALA A 385 4.33 26.77 -25.73
N VAL A 386 4.88 27.57 -24.80
CA VAL A 386 4.65 29.03 -24.72
C VAL A 386 5.84 29.81 -25.31
N ASP A 387 6.78 29.12 -25.96
CA ASP A 387 8.01 29.67 -26.55
C ASP A 387 8.93 30.38 -25.53
N ILE A 388 9.04 29.80 -24.32
CA ILE A 388 9.88 30.29 -23.20
C ILE A 388 10.99 29.29 -22.85
#